data_AF-A0A2P5WNH7-F1
#
_entry.id   AF-A0A2P5WNH7-F1
#
_cell.length_a   1.000
_cell.length_b   1.000
_cell.length_c   1.000
_cell.angle_alpha   90.00
_cell.angle_beta   90.00
_cell.angle_gamma   90.00
#
_symmetry.space_group_name_H-M   'P 1'
#
loop_
_entity.id
_entity.type
_entity.pdbx_description
1 polymer ?
#
loop_
_entity_poly.entity_id
_entity_poly.type
_entity_poly.pdbx_seq_one_letter_code
_entity_poly.pdbx_strand_id
1 'polypeptide(L)' 'MVQGKKATAYPAMCDKLSDQSHIDNRVVVDGNLITSRGPGTSMEFALGIVEKFFGRPKALELAKGLLVVRK' A
#
# COMPACT_ATOMS: atom_id res chain seq x y z
N MET A 1 -10.37 -7.17 11.94
CA MET A 1 -10.36 -5.73 12.28
C MET A 1 -10.11 -4.89 11.02
N VAL A 2 -11.00 -4.96 10.02
CA VAL A 2 -10.96 -4.15 8.77
C VAL A 2 -12.38 -3.87 8.24
N GLN A 3 -13.41 -4.03 9.08
CA GLN A 3 -14.81 -3.98 8.64
C GLN A 3 -15.14 -2.61 8.02
N GLY A 4 -15.72 -2.64 6.82
CA GLY A 4 -16.11 -1.44 6.08
C GLY A 4 -14.94 -0.63 5.51
N LYS A 5 -13.73 -1.19 5.47
CA LYS A 5 -12.53 -0.54 4.91
C LYS A 5 -11.99 -1.30 3.72
N LYS A 6 -11.52 -0.55 2.72
CA LYS A 6 -10.82 -1.09 1.56
C LYS A 6 -9.42 -1.52 1.98
N ALA A 7 -9.04 -2.74 1.63
CA ALA A 7 -7.73 -3.28 1.99
C ALA A 7 -7.23 -4.27 0.94
N THR A 8 -5.93 -4.50 0.99
CA THR A 8 -5.27 -5.65 0.34
C THR A 8 -4.49 -6.43 1.41
N ALA A 9 -4.07 -7.65 1.08
CA ALA A 9 -3.32 -8.50 2.00
C ALA A 9 -2.37 -9.42 1.22
N TYR A 10 -1.59 -10.21 1.96
CA TYR A 10 -0.89 -11.35 1.37
C TYR A 10 -1.90 -12.28 0.66
N PRO A 11 -1.62 -12.80 -0.56
CA PRO A 11 -2.60 -13.52 -1.36
C PRO A 11 -3.36 -14.62 -0.60
N ALA A 12 -2.67 -15.43 0.20
CA ALA A 12 -3.28 -16.51 1.00
C ALA A 12 -4.15 -16.02 2.18
N MET A 13 -4.22 -14.70 2.41
CA MET A 13 -5.02 -14.05 3.44
C MET A 13 -6.16 -13.18 2.87
N CYS A 14 -6.26 -13.03 1.55
CA CYS A 14 -7.26 -12.17 0.91
C CYS A 14 -8.69 -12.63 1.20
N ASP A 15 -8.94 -13.94 1.29
CA ASP A 15 -10.27 -14.51 1.60
C ASP A 15 -10.78 -14.12 2.99
N LYS A 16 -9.91 -13.62 3.87
CA LYS A 16 -10.27 -13.14 5.22
C LYS A 16 -10.73 -11.68 5.23
N LEU A 17 -10.63 -10.97 4.11
CA LEU A 17 -11.11 -9.59 3.98
C LEU A 17 -12.60 -9.59 3.67
N SER A 18 -13.34 -8.71 4.35
CA SER A 18 -14.78 -8.55 4.12
C SER A 18 -15.12 -7.92 2.76
N ASP A 19 -14.17 -7.17 2.19
CA ASP A 19 -14.25 -6.57 0.86
C ASP A 19 -13.03 -7.01 0.06
N GLN A 20 -13.25 -7.75 -1.01
CA GLN A 20 -12.20 -8.28 -1.88
C GLN A 20 -11.95 -7.41 -3.13
N SER A 21 -12.65 -6.27 -3.29
CA SER A 21 -12.57 -5.43 -4.50
C SER A 21 -11.19 -4.82 -4.78
N HIS A 22 -10.28 -4.84 -3.79
CA HIS A 22 -8.95 -4.24 -3.87
C HIS A 22 -7.81 -5.22 -3.58
N ILE A 23 -8.07 -6.53 -3.55
CA ILE A 23 -7.06 -7.55 -3.18
C ILE A 23 -5.89 -7.61 -4.16
N ASP A 24 -6.07 -7.15 -5.40
CA ASP A 24 -4.99 -7.15 -6.40
C ASP A 24 -4.11 -5.90 -6.40
N ASN A 25 -4.55 -4.84 -5.72
CA ASN A 25 -3.78 -3.61 -5.60
C ASN A 25 -2.52 -3.87 -4.76
N ARG A 26 -1.38 -3.35 -5.20
CA ARG A 26 -0.08 -3.50 -4.50
C ARG A 26 -0.05 -2.73 -3.17
N VAL A 27 -0.73 -1.57 -3.14
CA VAL A 27 -0.93 -0.73 -1.95
C VAL A 27 -2.35 -0.18 -2.00
N VAL A 28 -3.04 -0.17 -0.87
CA VAL A 28 -4.37 0.44 -0.70
C VAL A 28 -4.32 1.44 0.44
N VAL A 29 -4.84 2.65 0.21
CA VAL A 29 -4.98 3.71 1.22
C VAL A 29 -6.47 4.02 1.40
N ASP A 30 -7.01 3.80 2.59
CA ASP A 30 -8.38 4.15 2.99
C ASP A 30 -8.35 4.92 4.31
N GLY A 31 -8.44 6.25 4.22
CA GLY A 31 -8.32 7.13 5.38
C GLY A 31 -6.96 6.96 6.06
N ASN A 32 -6.96 6.34 7.24
CA ASN A 32 -5.78 6.07 8.07
C ASN A 32 -5.31 4.61 7.98
N LEU A 33 -5.98 3.76 7.19
CA LEU A 33 -5.56 2.39 6.93
C LEU A 33 -4.72 2.35 5.65
N ILE A 34 -3.49 1.85 5.76
CA ILE A 34 -2.62 1.58 4.62
C ILE A 34 -2.27 0.10 4.66
N THR A 35 -2.54 -0.62 3.58
CA THR A 35 -2.26 -2.07 3.47
C THR A 35 -1.50 -2.39 2.18
N SER A 36 -0.81 -3.53 2.16
CA SER A 36 0.01 -4.00 1.04
C SER A 36 0.09 -5.53 1.00
N ARG A 37 0.64 -6.09 -0.09
CA ARG A 37 0.57 -7.53 -0.39
C ARG A 37 1.73 -8.37 0.14
N GLY A 38 2.91 -7.82 0.39
CA GLY A 38 4.03 -8.59 0.95
C GLY A 38 5.41 -8.04 0.60
N PRO A 39 6.47 -8.88 0.67
CA PRO A 39 7.85 -8.45 0.45
C PRO A 39 8.07 -7.76 -0.90
N GLY A 40 7.47 -8.30 -1.97
CA GLY A 40 7.57 -7.75 -3.31
C GLY A 40 6.88 -6.40 -3.50
N THR A 41 6.14 -5.90 -2.50
CA THR A 41 5.44 -4.60 -2.52
C THR A 41 5.87 -3.66 -1.39
N SER A 42 6.88 -4.04 -0.59
CA SER A 42 7.27 -3.30 0.62
C SER A 42 7.80 -1.89 0.33
N MET A 43 8.54 -1.69 -0.76
CA MET A 43 9.03 -0.36 -1.13
C MET A 43 7.88 0.57 -1.53
N GLU A 44 6.90 0.07 -2.29
CA GLU A 44 5.73 0.87 -2.66
C GLU A 44 4.86 1.18 -1.45
N PHE A 45 4.75 0.23 -0.50
CA PHE A 45 4.06 0.45 0.77
C PHE A 45 4.71 1.56 1.60
N ALA A 46 6.03 1.49 1.79
CA ALA A 46 6.78 2.52 2.52
C ALA A 46 6.65 3.89 1.85
N LEU A 47 6.77 3.96 0.52
CA LEU A 47 6.59 5.19 -0.24
C LEU A 47 5.14 5.71 -0.19
N GLY A 48 4.15 4.81 -0.13
CA GLY A 48 2.74 5.17 0.09
C GLY A 48 2.49 5.80 1.46
N ILE A 49 3.16 5.32 2.51
CA ILE A 49 3.15 5.94 3.83
C ILE A 49 3.78 7.35 3.75
N VAL A 50 4.94 7.48 3.12
CA VAL A 50 5.59 8.80 2.95
C VAL A 50 4.68 9.76 2.19
N GLU A 51 4.06 9.32 1.09
CA GLU A 51 3.15 10.16 0.30
C GLU A 51 1.93 10.61 1.12
N LYS A 52 1.39 9.74 1.98
CA LYS A 52 0.24 10.08 2.84
C LYS A 52 0.56 11.18 3.84
N PHE A 53 1.76 11.18 4.45
CA PHE A 53 2.09 12.09 5.55
C PHE A 53 2.95 13.28 5.14
N PHE A 54 3.78 13.13 4.10
CA PHE A 54 4.74 14.14 3.66
C PHE A 54 4.52 14.61 2.22
N GLY A 55 3.50 14.08 1.55
CA GLY A 55 3.12 14.44 0.20
C GLY A 55 3.91 13.73 -0.90
N ARG A 56 3.34 13.74 -2.11
CA ARG A 56 3.88 13.10 -3.30
C ARG A 56 5.32 13.53 -3.65
N PRO A 57 5.69 14.83 -3.58
CA PRO A 57 7.06 15.24 -3.91
C PRO A 57 8.12 14.54 -3.05
N LYS A 58 7.87 14.40 -1.74
CA LYS A 58 8.82 13.75 -0.83
C LYS A 58 8.96 12.25 -1.12
N ALA A 59 7.84 11.58 -1.40
CA ALA A 59 7.88 10.19 -1.82
C ALA A 59 8.66 9.97 -3.12
N LEU A 60 8.54 10.87 -4.11
CA LEU A 60 9.29 10.79 -5.36
C LEU A 60 10.79 11.06 -5.18
N GLU A 61 11.16 12.04 -4.34
CA GLU A 61 12.54 12.31 -3.95
C GLU A 61 13.20 11.05 -3.35
N LEU A 62 12.55 10.44 -2.36
CA LEU A 62 13.05 9.22 -1.73
C LEU A 62 13.10 8.03 -2.70
N ALA A 63 12.07 7.84 -3.53
CA ALA A 63 12.06 6.77 -4.52
C ALA A 63 13.25 6.88 -5.48
N LYS A 64 13.59 8.09 -5.92
CA LYS A 64 14.76 8.36 -6.75
C LYS A 64 16.06 8.01 -6.03
N GLY A 65 16.22 8.41 -4.77
CA GLY A 65 17.41 8.10 -3.97
C GLY A 65 17.57 6.60 -3.68
N LEU A 66 16.47 5.87 -3.58
CA LEU A 66 16.43 4.42 -3.33
C LEU A 66 16.49 3.58 -4.62
N LEU A 67 16.58 4.22 -5.79
CA LEU A 67 16.51 3.57 -7.12
C LEU A 67 15.27 2.69 -7.31
N VAL A 68 14.14 3.11 -6.73
CA VAL A 68 12.86 2.41 -6.84
C VAL A 68 11.98 3.08 -7.89
N VAL A 69 11.58 2.32 -8.90
CA VAL A 69 10.59 2.76 -9.89
C VAL A 69 9.20 2.55 -9.31
N ARG A 70 8.42 3.63 -9.22
CA ARG A 70 6.99 3.55 -8.86
C ARG A 70 6.21 3.17 -10.12
N LYS A 71 5.54 2.01 -10.07
CA LYS A 71 4.58 1.58 -11.10
C LYS A 71 3.20 2.17 -10.86
#